data_AF-A0A7S4DZN9-F1
#
_entry.id   AF-A0A7S4DZN9-F1
#
_cell.length_a   1.000
_cell.length_b   1.000
_cell.length_c   1.000
_cell.angle_alpha   90.00
_cell.angle_beta   90.00
_cell.angle_gamma   90.00
#
_symmetry.space_group_name_H-M   'P 1'
#
loop_
_entity.id
_entity.type
_entity.pdbx_description
1 polymer ?
#
loop_
_entity_poly.entity_id
_entity_poly.type
_entity_poly.pdbx_seq_one_letter_code
_entity_poly.pdbx_strand_id
1 'polypeptide(L)'
;MQTKHYEQDYMVAMFKRRKELYFNRFPDMQHICAKANLTLCVERLRKTHPKHCEWYPRSWVLGSKEEIESFKEAFVPGKSYILKPDGGLQGMGISIVMDWAQ
;
A
#
# COMPACT_ATOMS: atom_id res chain seq x y z
N MET A 1 10.89 16.26 5.40
CA MET A 1 10.42 15.39 4.29
C MET A 1 8.95 15.75 4.02
N GLN A 2 8.73 16.81 3.25
CA GLN A 2 7.43 17.53 3.12
C GLN A 2 7.10 17.79 1.63
N THR A 3 7.62 16.95 0.74
CA THR A 3 7.56 17.16 -0.72
C THR A 3 6.33 16.52 -1.37
N LYS A 4 5.75 15.46 -0.79
CA LYS A 4 4.61 14.74 -1.41
C LYS A 4 3.28 15.49 -1.37
N HIS A 5 3.00 16.25 -0.32
CA HIS A 5 1.76 17.04 -0.22
C HIS A 5 1.74 18.21 -1.23
N TYR A 6 2.91 18.82 -1.48
CA TYR A 6 3.05 19.94 -2.42
C TYR A 6 2.65 19.59 -3.86
N GLU A 7 2.93 18.38 -4.33
CA GLU A 7 2.59 18.00 -5.72
C GLU A 7 1.07 17.84 -5.93
N GLN A 8 0.34 17.28 -4.95
CA GLN A 8 -1.11 17.11 -5.07
C GLN A 8 -1.85 18.45 -5.07
N ASP A 9 -1.51 19.33 -4.12
CA ASP A 9 -2.12 20.66 -4.02
C ASP A 9 -1.82 21.49 -5.28
N TYR A 10 -0.60 21.35 -5.82
CA TYR A 10 -0.21 21.99 -7.08
C TYR A 10 -1.01 21.49 -8.28
N MET A 11 -1.19 20.17 -8.41
CA MET A 11 -1.94 19.57 -9.52
C MET A 11 -3.42 19.93 -9.45
N VAL A 12 -4.03 19.89 -8.26
CA VAL A 12 -5.43 20.31 -8.05
C VAL A 12 -5.61 21.81 -8.34
N ALA A 13 -4.66 22.65 -7.92
CA ALA A 13 -4.67 24.08 -8.25
C ALA A 13 -4.52 24.34 -9.75
N MET A 14 -3.71 23.54 -10.46
CA MET A 14 -3.54 23.63 -11.91
C MET A 14 -4.78 23.18 -12.68
N PHE A 15 -5.43 22.08 -12.26
CA PHE A 15 -6.70 21.60 -12.84
C PHE A 15 -7.79 22.69 -12.82
N LYS A 16 -7.83 23.51 -11.77
CA LYS A 16 -8.82 24.59 -11.63
C LYS A 16 -8.53 25.81 -12.52
N ARG A 17 -7.29 26.00 -13.01
CA ARG A 17 -6.86 27.26 -13.64
C ARG A 17 -6.73 27.23 -15.15
N ARG A 18 -6.54 26.07 -15.80
CA ARG A 18 -6.38 26.01 -17.28
C ARG A 18 -7.02 24.74 -17.87
N LYS A 19 -7.97 24.93 -18.80
CA LYS A 19 -8.68 23.85 -19.51
C LYS A 19 -7.83 23.09 -20.54
N GLU A 20 -6.62 23.57 -20.85
CA GLU A 20 -5.77 23.05 -21.94
C GLU A 20 -4.49 22.36 -21.45
N LEU A 21 -4.38 22.05 -20.15
CA LEU A 21 -3.25 21.29 -19.61
C LEU A 21 -3.56 19.80 -19.56
N TYR A 22 -2.61 19.00 -20.04
CA TYR A 22 -2.65 17.54 -19.94
C TYR A 22 -1.66 17.08 -18.87
N PHE A 23 -2.13 16.22 -17.97
CA PHE A 23 -1.33 15.64 -16.90
C PHE A 23 -1.23 14.13 -17.10
N ASN A 24 -0.04 13.57 -16.84
CA ASN A 24 0.21 12.13 -16.95
C ASN A 24 -0.05 11.38 -15.63
N ARG A 25 -0.51 12.07 -14.58
CA ARG A 25 -0.78 11.50 -13.27
C ARG A 25 -2.10 12.02 -12.75
N PHE A 26 -2.96 11.11 -12.31
CA PHE A 26 -4.17 11.47 -11.59
C PHE A 26 -3.84 11.91 -10.16
N PRO A 27 -4.65 12.82 -9.57
CA PRO A 27 -4.57 13.09 -8.14
C PRO A 27 -4.87 11.80 -7.35
N ASP A 28 -4.33 11.71 -6.13
CA ASP A 28 -4.62 10.62 -5.17
C ASP A 28 -4.26 9.20 -5.62
N MET A 29 -3.43 9.06 -6.66
CA MET A 29 -2.91 7.76 -7.13
C MET A 29 -2.18 6.96 -6.04
N GLN A 30 -1.74 7.60 -4.95
CA GLN A 30 -1.17 6.95 -3.77
C GLN A 30 -2.08 5.90 -3.13
N HIS A 31 -3.40 5.95 -3.37
CA HIS A 31 -4.32 4.90 -2.91
C HIS A 31 -4.02 3.53 -3.53
N ILE A 32 -3.50 3.48 -4.76
CA ILE A 32 -3.15 2.23 -5.45
C ILE A 32 -1.64 2.06 -5.69
N CYS A 33 -0.87 3.16 -5.67
CA CYS A 33 0.57 3.12 -5.89
C CYS A 33 1.38 2.84 -4.61
N ALA A 34 0.85 3.15 -3.42
CA ALA A 34 1.49 2.82 -2.15
C ALA A 34 1.10 1.40 -1.71
N LYS A 35 2.06 0.63 -1.19
CA LYS A 35 1.85 -0.80 -0.87
C LYS A 35 0.82 -0.98 0.23
N ALA A 36 0.88 -0.14 1.26
CA ALA A 36 -0.05 -0.16 2.38
C ALA A 36 -1.46 0.18 1.91
N ASN A 37 -1.63 1.29 1.18
CA ASN A 37 -2.94 1.71 0.69
C ASN A 37 -3.54 0.69 -0.28
N LEU A 38 -2.74 0.16 -1.22
CA LEU A 38 -3.19 -0.88 -2.15
C LEU A 38 -3.66 -2.12 -1.39
N THR A 39 -2.91 -2.54 -0.38
CA THR A 39 -3.30 -3.67 0.49
C THR A 39 -4.63 -3.40 1.18
N LEU A 40 -4.82 -2.22 1.78
CA LEU A 40 -6.09 -1.87 2.43
C LEU A 40 -7.26 -1.83 1.44
N CYS A 41 -7.05 -1.29 0.23
CA CYS A 41 -8.05 -1.28 -0.84
C CYS A 41 -8.44 -2.70 -1.27
N VAL A 42 -7.45 -3.56 -1.52
CA VAL A 42 -7.68 -4.95 -1.94
C VAL A 42 -8.35 -5.76 -0.83
N GLU A 43 -7.95 -5.60 0.43
CA GLU A 43 -8.56 -6.34 1.54
C GLU A 43 -10.01 -5.89 1.81
N ARG A 44 -10.34 -4.61 1.57
CA ARG A 44 -11.75 -4.15 1.56
C ARG A 44 -12.55 -4.81 0.43
N LEU A 45 -11.99 -4.88 -0.77
CA LEU A 45 -12.64 -5.55 -1.91
C LEU A 45 -12.80 -7.05 -1.65
N ARG A 46 -11.78 -7.70 -1.07
CA ARG A 46 -11.78 -9.14 -0.78
C ARG A 46 -12.92 -9.56 0.16
N LYS A 47 -13.35 -8.68 1.08
CA LYS A 47 -14.50 -8.94 1.97
C LYS A 47 -15.83 -9.11 1.23
N THR A 48 -16.01 -8.39 0.12
CA THR A 48 -17.26 -8.42 -0.66
C THR A 48 -17.14 -9.24 -1.94
N HIS A 49 -15.95 -9.32 -2.51
CA HIS A 49 -15.66 -9.91 -3.83
C HIS A 49 -14.38 -10.77 -3.79
N PRO A 50 -14.30 -11.82 -2.95
CA PRO A 50 -13.05 -12.55 -2.70
C PRO A 50 -12.44 -13.17 -3.95
N LYS A 51 -13.26 -13.71 -4.86
CA LYS A 51 -12.83 -14.33 -6.13
C LYS A 51 -12.10 -13.34 -7.05
N HIS A 52 -12.42 -12.05 -6.95
CA HIS A 52 -11.79 -11.00 -7.77
C HIS A 52 -10.45 -10.51 -7.18
N CYS A 53 -10.02 -11.05 -6.04
CA CYS A 53 -8.78 -10.65 -5.36
C CYS A 53 -7.75 -11.78 -5.27
N GLU A 54 -7.96 -12.91 -5.95
CA GLU A 54 -7.03 -14.06 -5.94
C GLU A 54 -5.65 -13.72 -6.52
N TRP A 55 -5.57 -12.71 -7.39
CA TRP A 55 -4.32 -12.20 -7.98
C TRP A 55 -3.40 -11.49 -6.97
N TYR A 56 -3.95 -11.02 -5.84
CA TYR A 56 -3.17 -10.30 -4.82
C TYR A 56 -2.86 -11.21 -3.65
N PRO A 57 -1.59 -11.35 -3.23
CA PRO A 57 -1.22 -12.19 -2.11
C PRO A 57 -1.85 -11.69 -0.80
N ARG A 58 -2.16 -12.61 0.12
CA ARG A 58 -2.58 -12.22 1.47
C ARG A 58 -1.49 -11.35 2.10
N SER A 59 -1.86 -10.14 2.47
CA SER A 59 -0.91 -9.12 2.94
C SER A 59 -1.50 -8.40 4.15
N TRP A 60 -0.63 -7.93 5.03
CA TRP A 60 -0.98 -7.15 6.22
C TRP A 60 -0.20 -5.85 6.21
N VAL A 61 -0.85 -4.77 6.63
CA VAL A 61 -0.18 -3.50 6.92
C VAL A 61 0.12 -3.52 8.41
N LEU A 62 1.38 -3.37 8.80
CA LEU A 62 1.80 -3.44 10.20
C LEU A 62 2.08 -2.01 10.68
N GLY A 63 1.05 -1.33 11.19
CA GLY A 63 1.15 0.04 11.70
C GLY A 63 0.56 0.21 13.10
N SER A 64 -0.46 -0.57 13.45
CA SER A 64 -1.10 -0.58 14.77
C SER A 64 -0.90 -1.89 15.52
N LYS A 65 -1.20 -1.89 16.82
CA LYS A 65 -1.13 -3.10 17.66
C LYS A 65 -2.13 -4.15 17.17
N GLU A 66 -3.34 -3.72 16.82
CA GLU A 66 -4.42 -4.57 16.33
C GLU A 66 -4.04 -5.25 15.00
N GLU A 67 -3.37 -4.52 14.11
CA GLU A 67 -2.88 -5.08 12.85
C GLU A 67 -1.78 -6.13 13.06
N ILE A 68 -0.89 -5.89 14.02
CA ILE A 68 0.16 -6.84 14.40
C ILE A 68 -0.47 -8.11 15.00
N GLU A 69 -1.46 -7.96 15.88
CA GLU A 69 -2.19 -9.10 16.47
C GLU A 69 -2.91 -9.91 15.39
N SER A 70 -3.61 -9.24 14.47
CA SER A 70 -4.26 -9.92 13.33
C SER A 70 -3.27 -10.67 12.43
N PHE A 71 -2.08 -10.12 12.20
CA PHE A 71 -1.03 -10.83 11.48
C PHE A 71 -0.53 -12.06 12.26
N LYS A 72 -0.29 -11.93 13.57
CA LYS A 72 0.14 -13.03 14.43
C LYS A 72 -0.85 -14.18 14.45
N GLU A 73 -2.15 -13.90 14.49
CA GLU A 73 -3.20 -14.92 14.40
C GLU A 73 -3.19 -15.67 13.07
N ALA A 74 -2.89 -14.96 11.98
CA ALA A 74 -2.82 -15.55 10.64
C ALA A 74 -1.46 -16.16 10.29
N PHE A 75 -0.46 -15.98 11.15
CA PHE A 75 0.90 -16.44 10.91
C PHE A 75 0.97 -17.97 10.95
N VAL A 76 1.52 -18.54 9.89
CA VAL A 76 1.79 -19.98 9.76
C VAL A 76 3.30 -20.23 9.88
N PRO A 77 3.75 -20.96 10.92
CA PRO A 77 5.15 -21.35 11.08
C PRO A 77 5.68 -22.13 9.87
N GLY A 78 6.93 -21.88 9.49
CA GLY A 78 7.59 -22.54 8.36
C GLY A 78 7.20 -22.01 6.98
N LYS A 79 6.29 -21.04 6.89
CA LYS A 79 6.07 -20.28 5.64
C LYS A 79 7.00 -19.07 5.57
N SER A 80 7.43 -18.74 4.36
CA SER A 80 8.19 -17.53 4.08
C SER A 80 7.27 -16.34 3.85
N TYR A 81 7.57 -15.22 4.50
CA TYR A 81 6.91 -13.94 4.35
C TYR A 81 7.89 -12.92 3.81
N ILE A 82 7.38 -11.91 3.10
CA ILE A 82 8.18 -10.80 2.57
C ILE A 82 7.76 -9.51 3.27
N LEU A 83 8.68 -8.92 4.04
CA LEU A 83 8.47 -7.63 4.67
C LEU A 83 8.88 -6.53 3.68
N LYS A 84 8.04 -5.51 3.55
CA LYS A 84 8.28 -4.41 2.61
C LYS A 84 7.94 -3.07 3.28
N PRO A 85 8.83 -2.07 3.24
CA PRO A 85 8.49 -0.72 3.67
C PRO A 85 7.55 -0.08 2.65
N ASP A 86 6.59 0.72 3.13
CA ASP A 86 5.58 1.34 2.27
C ASP A 86 6.20 2.34 1.28
N GLY A 87 7.03 3.25 1.80
CA GLY A 87 7.70 4.31 1.03
C GLY A 87 8.96 3.90 0.24
N GLY A 88 9.35 2.62 0.28
CA GLY A 88 10.57 2.14 -0.39
C GLY A 88 10.40 1.87 -1.89
N LEU A 89 11.45 2.14 -2.66
CA LEU A 89 11.59 1.83 -4.08
C LEU A 89 12.81 0.92 -4.31
N GLN A 90 12.92 0.33 -5.51
CA GLN A 90 14.08 -0.46 -5.95
C GLN A 90 14.44 -1.66 -5.04
N GLY A 91 13.49 -2.14 -4.24
CA GLY A 91 13.71 -3.24 -3.31
C GLY A 91 14.42 -2.86 -2.00
N MET A 92 14.68 -1.58 -1.76
CA MET A 92 15.31 -1.14 -0.51
C MET A 92 14.43 -1.46 0.70
N GLY A 93 15.06 -2.06 1.73
CA GLY A 93 14.41 -2.44 2.98
C GLY A 93 13.49 -3.67 2.88
N ILE A 94 13.47 -4.37 1.74
CA ILE A 94 12.76 -5.64 1.63
C ILE A 94 13.55 -6.73 2.34
N SER A 95 12.89 -7.53 3.16
CA SER A 95 13.46 -8.73 3.78
C SER A 95 12.51 -9.92 3.64
N ILE A 96 13.08 -11.13 3.67
CA ILE A 96 12.32 -12.38 3.72
C ILE A 96 12.50 -12.95 5.13
N VAL A 97 11.40 -13.32 5.76
CA VAL A 97 11.37 -13.86 7.12
C VAL A 97 10.53 -15.14 7.15
N MET A 98 10.93 -16.10 7.99
CA MET A 98 10.14 -17.31 8.28
C MET A 98 9.64 -17.34 9.72
N ASP A 99 10.07 -16.37 10.53
CA ASP A 99 9.61 -16.13 11.88
C ASP A 99 9.26 -14.65 12.03
N TRP A 100 8.27 -14.36 12.87
CA TRP A 100 7.84 -13.00 13.18
C TRP A 100 8.64 -12.42 14.35
N ALA A 101 9.21 -13.26 15.22
CA ALA A 101 10.03 -12.86 16.34
C ALA A 101 11.47 -12.59 15.86
N GLN A 102 11.79 -11.32 15.65
CA GLN A 102 13.18 -10.84 15.55
C GLN A 102 13.45 -9.86 16.69
#